data_AF-A0AAU0L7X6-F1
#
_entry.id   AF-A0AAU0L7X6-F1
#
_cell.length_a   1.000
_cell.length_b   1.000
_cell.length_c   1.000
_cell.angle_alpha   90.00
_cell.angle_beta   90.00
_cell.angle_gamma   90.00
#
_symmetry.space_group_name_H-M   'P 1'
#
loop_
_entity.id
_entity.type
_entity.pdbx_description
1 polymer ?
#
loop_
_entity_poly.entity_id
_entity_poly.type
_entity_poly.pdbx_seq_one_letter_code
_entity_poly.pdbx_strand_id
1 'polypeptide(L)'
;MTTDYKTLLQQKAQLEAQIAEVLKTEKSGAIAQVRTIIDQYGLTEADVFPSSKAKTGAGFRVVGVPKYRDPATGATWTGRGKQPRWIEGKDRTPFAI
;
A
#
# COMPACT_ATOMS: atom_id res chain seq x y z
N MET A 1 -23.08 51.73 -14.15
CA MET A 1 -21.73 51.12 -14.04
C MET A 1 -21.71 49.88 -14.91
N THR A 2 -21.19 49.98 -16.14
CA THR A 2 -20.97 48.81 -17.00
C THR A 2 -19.58 48.29 -16.71
N THR A 3 -19.50 47.13 -16.06
CA THR A 3 -18.23 46.45 -15.82
C THR A 3 -17.64 46.06 -17.16
N ASP A 4 -16.52 46.67 -17.54
CA ASP A 4 -15.85 46.44 -18.81
C ASP A 4 -15.26 45.01 -18.86
N TYR A 5 -15.35 44.34 -20.01
CA TYR A 5 -14.94 42.93 -20.14
C TYR A 5 -13.47 42.72 -19.76
N LYS A 6 -12.60 43.67 -20.14
CA LYS A 6 -11.18 43.65 -19.79
C LYS A 6 -10.96 43.74 -18.28
N THR A 7 -11.77 44.53 -17.59
CA THR A 7 -11.69 44.72 -16.13
C THR A 7 -12.09 43.46 -15.38
N LEU A 8 -13.12 42.74 -15.87
CA LEU A 8 -13.54 41.45 -15.32
C LEU A 8 -12.44 40.38 -15.46
N LEU A 9 -11.73 40.35 -16.60
CA LEU A 9 -10.60 39.44 -16.79
C LEU A 9 -9.43 39.73 -15.84
N GLN A 10 -9.13 41.01 -15.62
CA GLN A 10 -8.08 41.42 -14.70
C GLN A 10 -8.41 41.05 -13.25
N GLN A 11 -9.66 41.26 -12.82
CA GLN A 11 -10.15 40.84 -11.51
C GLN A 11 -10.08 39.31 -11.34
N LYS A 12 -10.45 38.54 -12.37
CA LYS A 12 -10.34 37.07 -12.38
C LYS A 12 -8.89 36.62 -12.15
N ALA A 13 -7.94 37.19 -12.89
CA ALA A 13 -6.53 36.83 -12.75
C ALA A 13 -6.00 37.13 -11.34
N GLN A 14 -6.41 38.27 -10.77
CA GLN A 14 -6.01 38.66 -9.42
C GLN A 14 -6.62 37.77 -8.33
N LEU A 15 -7.85 37.29 -8.53
CA LEU A 15 -8.49 36.31 -7.65
C LEU A 15 -7.83 34.93 -7.77
N GLU A 16 -7.50 34.47 -8.98
CA GLU A 16 -6.80 33.20 -9.19
C GLU A 16 -5.41 33.20 -8.54
N ALA A 17 -4.68 34.33 -8.61
CA ALA A 17 -3.40 34.48 -7.93
C ALA A 17 -3.53 34.35 -6.40
N GLN A 18 -4.52 35.00 -5.81
CA GLN A 18 -4.81 34.90 -4.36
C GLN A 18 -5.22 33.49 -3.96
N ILE A 19 -6.08 32.84 -4.75
CA ILE A 19 -6.49 31.44 -4.51
C ILE A 19 -5.27 30.52 -4.57
N ALA A 20 -4.38 30.71 -5.54
CA ALA A 20 -3.18 29.89 -5.67
C ALA A 20 -2.22 30.07 -4.49
N GLU A 21 -2.11 31.27 -3.94
CA GLU A 21 -1.28 31.55 -2.77
C GLU A 21 -1.85 30.88 -1.51
N VAL A 22 -3.15 31.04 -1.26
CA VAL A 22 -3.84 30.37 -0.15
C VAL A 22 -3.76 28.85 -0.30
N LEU A 23 -3.96 28.30 -1.50
CA LEU A 23 -3.82 26.86 -1.71
C LEU A 23 -2.41 26.35 -1.42
N LYS A 24 -1.37 27.15 -1.66
CA LYS A 24 0.01 26.74 -1.31
C LYS A 24 0.20 26.67 0.20
N THR A 25 -0.29 27.66 0.94
CA THR A 25 -0.18 27.69 2.41
C THR A 25 -1.04 26.61 3.08
N GLU A 26 -2.27 26.42 2.59
CA GLU A 26 -3.16 25.37 3.11
C GLU A 26 -2.60 23.98 2.81
N LYS A 27 -2.03 23.76 1.61
CA LYS A 27 -1.38 22.48 1.27
C LYS A 27 -0.17 22.20 2.13
N SER A 28 0.68 23.19 2.40
CA SER A 28 1.84 22.97 3.26
C SER A 28 1.43 22.67 4.71
N GLY A 29 0.40 23.35 5.23
CA GLY A 29 -0.21 23.05 6.52
C GLY A 29 -0.76 21.63 6.60
N ALA A 30 -1.52 21.21 5.59
CA ALA A 30 -2.05 19.84 5.49
C ALA A 30 -0.93 18.78 5.43
N ILE A 31 0.14 19.04 4.66
CA ILE A 31 1.31 18.14 4.60
C ILE A 31 1.98 18.03 5.97
N ALA A 32 2.13 19.14 6.71
CA ALA A 32 2.71 19.12 8.05
C ALA A 32 1.85 18.27 9.01
N GLN A 33 0.53 18.43 8.97
CA GLN A 33 -0.39 17.62 9.79
C GLN A 33 -0.29 16.13 9.46
N VAL A 34 -0.29 15.78 8.16
CA VAL A 34 -0.15 14.38 7.71
C VAL A 34 1.18 13.80 8.17
N ARG A 35 2.29 14.57 8.09
CA ARG A 35 3.60 14.13 8.59
C ARG A 35 3.60 13.85 10.08
N THR A 36 2.96 14.70 10.88
CA THR A 36 2.81 14.47 12.33
C THR A 36 2.04 13.18 12.61
N ILE A 37 0.93 12.94 11.89
CA ILE A 37 0.14 11.72 12.04
C ILE A 37 0.96 10.49 11.63
N ILE A 38 1.72 10.58 10.54
CA ILE A 38 2.60 9.50 10.08
C ILE A 38 3.63 9.13 11.15
N ASP A 39 4.29 10.13 11.75
CA ASP A 39 5.31 9.92 12.78
C ASP A 39 4.71 9.36 14.07
N GLN A 40 3.57 9.91 14.52
CA GLN A 40 2.90 9.48 15.75
C GLN A 40 2.46 8.01 15.74
N TYR A 41 2.00 7.52 14.59
CA TYR A 41 1.47 6.16 14.44
C TYR A 41 2.42 5.22 13.70
N GLY A 42 3.61 5.70 13.30
CA GLY A 42 4.58 4.92 12.52
C GLY A 42 4.02 4.43 11.18
N LEU A 43 3.17 5.24 10.53
CA LEU A 43 2.51 4.86 9.30
C LEU A 43 3.52 4.78 8.16
N THR A 44 3.36 3.79 7.29
CA THR A 44 4.18 3.67 6.08
C THR A 44 3.44 4.25 4.88
N GLU A 45 4.15 4.53 3.79
CA GLU A 45 3.54 5.00 2.53
C GLU A 45 2.42 4.06 2.03
N ALA A 46 2.51 2.77 2.35
CA ALA A 46 1.50 1.77 2.00
C ALA A 46 0.20 1.90 2.81
N ASP A 47 0.26 2.42 4.04
CA ASP A 47 -0.90 2.67 4.90
C ASP A 47 -1.62 3.98 4.53
N VAL A 48 -0.85 4.96 4.03
CA VAL A 48 -1.34 6.30 3.66
C VAL A 48 -1.85 6.34 2.23
N PHE A 49 -1.19 5.64 1.31
CA PHE A 49 -1.58 5.53 -0.10
C PHE A 49 -1.88 4.07 -0.44
N PRO A 50 -3.06 3.54 -0.02
CA PRO A 50 -3.45 2.21 -0.41
C PRO A 50 -3.58 2.19 -1.95
N SER A 51 -2.63 1.53 -2.60
CA SER A 51 -2.74 1.22 -4.02
C SER A 51 -4.06 0.48 -4.23
N SER A 52 -4.99 1.08 -4.98
CA SER A 52 -6.23 0.42 -5.43
C SER A 52 -5.98 -0.84 -6.30
N LYS A 53 -4.72 -1.30 -6.37
CA LYS A 53 -4.28 -2.55 -6.97
C LYS A 53 -3.77 -3.54 -5.91
N ALA A 54 -4.36 -3.57 -4.71
CA ALA A 54 -4.26 -4.73 -3.84
C ALA A 54 -5.10 -5.88 -4.41
N LYS A 55 -4.66 -6.44 -5.53
CA LYS A 55 -4.88 -7.85 -5.83
C LYS A 55 -4.26 -8.64 -4.68
N THR A 56 -5.10 -9.25 -3.85
CA THR A 56 -4.84 -10.54 -3.19
C THR A 56 -3.36 -10.94 -3.07
N GLY A 57 -2.70 -10.65 -1.95
CA GLY A 57 -1.50 -11.39 -1.58
C GLY A 57 -0.40 -10.60 -0.88
N ALA A 58 -0.58 -10.30 0.40
CA ALA A 58 0.49 -10.27 1.41
C ALA A 58 -0.14 -9.89 2.77
N GLY A 59 -1.04 -10.72 3.27
CA GLY A 59 -1.68 -10.53 4.56
C GLY A 59 -2.06 -11.89 5.12
N PHE A 60 -1.11 -12.53 5.79
CA PHE A 60 -1.30 -13.66 6.70
C PHE A 60 -2.25 -14.77 6.23
N ARG A 61 -1.88 -15.50 5.16
CA ARG A 61 -2.34 -16.89 5.09
C ARG A 61 -1.57 -17.61 6.18
N VAL A 62 -2.26 -18.04 7.24
CA VAL A 62 -1.75 -19.03 8.19
C VAL A 62 -1.20 -20.19 7.37
N VAL A 63 0.12 -20.19 7.16
CA VAL A 63 0.83 -21.34 6.60
C VAL A 63 0.68 -22.37 7.71
N GLY A 64 -0.30 -23.25 7.54
CA GLY A 64 -0.59 -24.30 8.53
C GLY A 64 0.71 -25.00 8.90
N VAL A 65 0.82 -25.46 10.15
CA VAL A 65 2.02 -26.11 10.69
C VAL A 65 2.63 -27.04 9.63
N PRO A 66 3.91 -26.86 9.25
CA PRO A 66 4.52 -27.71 8.26
C PRO A 66 4.52 -29.16 8.75
N LYS A 67 3.86 -30.04 8.01
CA LYS A 67 3.69 -31.45 8.36
C LYS A 67 4.79 -32.33 7.76
N TYR A 68 5.42 -31.86 6.69
CA TYR A 68 6.46 -32.59 5.98
C TYR A 68 7.68 -31.70 5.72
N ARG A 69 8.89 -32.27 5.77
CA ARG A 69 10.17 -31.62 5.46
C ARG A 69 11.02 -32.50 4.55
N ASP A 70 11.65 -31.87 3.57
CA ASP A 70 12.63 -32.49 2.70
C ASP A 70 13.99 -32.65 3.43
N PRO A 71 14.54 -33.87 3.59
CA PRO A 71 15.85 -34.07 4.20
C PRO A 71 17.01 -33.55 3.34
N ALA A 72 16.83 -33.40 2.02
CA ALA A 72 17.88 -32.95 1.11
C ALA A 72 18.00 -31.42 1.03
N THR A 73 16.86 -30.72 1.01
CA THR A 73 16.81 -29.26 0.80
C THR A 73 16.30 -28.48 2.01
N GLY A 74 15.72 -29.15 3.00
CA GLY A 74 15.06 -28.51 4.13
C GLY A 74 13.72 -27.85 3.79
N ALA A 75 13.23 -27.97 2.55
CA ALA A 75 11.93 -27.42 2.15
C ALA A 75 10.78 -28.07 2.93
N THR A 76 9.80 -27.27 3.35
CA THR A 76 8.68 -27.75 4.18
C THR A 76 7.34 -27.66 3.47
N TRP A 77 6.44 -28.61 3.71
CA TRP A 77 5.10 -28.66 3.13
C TRP A 77 4.03 -28.97 4.18
N THR A 78 2.93 -28.24 4.12
CA THR A 78 1.85 -28.29 5.13
C THR A 78 0.87 -29.44 4.90
N GLY A 79 1.06 -30.23 3.84
CA GLY A 79 0.12 -31.29 3.42
C GLY A 79 -1.15 -30.76 2.73
N ARG A 80 -1.32 -29.44 2.62
CA ARG A 80 -2.43 -28.79 1.91
C ARG A 80 -1.92 -28.09 0.65
N GLY A 81 -2.66 -28.21 -0.45
CA GLY A 81 -2.34 -27.59 -1.74
C GLY A 81 -1.47 -28.47 -2.66
N LYS A 82 -0.86 -27.85 -3.68
CA LYS A 82 -0.04 -28.55 -4.68
C LYS A 82 1.13 -29.28 -4.01
N GLN A 83 1.26 -30.57 -4.30
CA GLN A 83 2.34 -31.41 -3.78
C GLN A 83 3.68 -30.94 -4.36
N PRO A 84 4.72 -30.77 -3.52
CA PRO A 84 6.07 -30.51 -3.99
C PRO A 84 6.68 -31.73 -4.69
N ARG A 85 7.52 -31.49 -5.69
CA ARG A 85 8.19 -32.54 -6.48
C ARG A 85 9.04 -33.53 -5.65
N TRP A 86 9.49 -33.13 -4.47
CA TRP A 86 10.34 -33.98 -3.62
C TRP A 86 9.55 -35.08 -2.88
N ILE A 87 8.24 -34.87 -2.63
CA ILE A 87 7.32 -35.84 -2.01
C ILE A 87 6.27 -36.39 -2.99
N GLU A 88 6.12 -35.76 -4.16
CA GLU A 88 5.22 -36.20 -5.24
C GLU A 88 5.60 -37.63 -5.68
N GLY A 89 4.66 -38.57 -5.56
CA GLY A 89 4.85 -39.97 -5.96
C GLY A 89 5.71 -40.82 -5.02
N LYS A 90 6.15 -40.31 -3.86
CA LYS A 90 6.92 -41.06 -2.86
C LYS A 90 6.13 -41.31 -1.57
N ASP A 91 6.56 -42.30 -0.79
CA ASP A 91 6.04 -42.51 0.56
C ASP A 91 6.28 -41.28 1.43
N ARG A 92 5.21 -40.81 2.10
CA ARG A 92 5.20 -39.54 2.82
C ARG A 92 5.72 -39.64 4.25
N THR A 93 5.76 -40.86 4.78
CA THR A 93 6.22 -41.20 6.13
C THR A 93 7.64 -40.69 6.45
N PRO A 94 8.68 -40.90 5.61
CA PRO A 94 10.03 -40.42 5.90
C PRO A 94 10.18 -38.90 5.85
N PHE A 95 9.21 -38.20 5.27
CA PHE A 95 9.23 -36.75 5.20
C PHE A 95 8.41 -36.09 6.29
N ALA A 96 7.65 -36.85 7.11
CA ALA A 96 6.83 -36.27 8.17
C ALA A 96 7.72 -35.68 9.27
N ILE A 97 7.38 -34.47 9.73
CA ILE A 97 8.01 -33.82 10.89
C ILE A 97 7.27 -34.23 12.16
#